data_AF-A0A519NEU1-F1
#
_entry.id   AF-A0A519NEU1-F1
#
_cell.length_a   1.000
_cell.length_b   1.000
_cell.length_c   1.000
_cell.angle_alpha   90.00
_cell.angle_beta   90.00
_cell.angle_gamma   90.00
#
_symmetry.space_group_name_H-M   'P 1'
#
loop_
_entity.id
_entity.type
_entity.pdbx_description
1 polymer ?
#
loop_
_entity_poly.entity_id
_entity_poly.type
_entity_poly.pdbx_seq_one_letter_code
_entity_poly.pdbx_strand_id
1 'polypeptide(L)'
;MIHESFIQRLGSPETVRKIDTAVLKERYAALLDYFEDSDVLLEYLDHYGEAVFKDGLLSLTNPEDYEALLKNFPKLSSHPILPFARTAMGNFYLIGEIDDETCIAFYNIHTESYLYVNDDFSFFFKRLAGNKPNMEDEAYGLMEFPALEKYGPIGIDECLTFLPALLHGGAETLENIQKVNLKENLEILAKPLTDADVETRRKNGHGMKLLIQDDAKHNLHQTSFGGYPVREVGAPFEWPKCDCGAELQYQGKIKTDIGYEQIFMYNCEDWGDPEILIVGSENIEFVTPEDPIVALRQTETGVQVNEADTNDYESARLQQSANHKSVLGQQNGRPHWIQGDDTPKCDCCNKKMRFVAQLEDDRDSAMNFGGGCGYLFDCKEGKTAKLISQN
;
A
#
# COMPACT_ATOMS: atom_id res chain seq x y z
N MET A 1 -4.95 30.35 -14.29
CA MET A 1 -5.72 30.74 -13.09
C MET A 1 -5.05 30.17 -11.85
N ILE A 2 -4.59 31.03 -10.94
CA ILE A 2 -4.10 30.61 -9.64
C ILE A 2 -5.27 30.54 -8.66
N HIS A 3 -5.48 29.39 -8.03
CA HIS A 3 -6.61 29.16 -7.14
C HIS A 3 -6.34 29.71 -5.75
N GLU A 4 -7.25 30.55 -5.24
CA GLU A 4 -7.13 31.16 -3.91
C GLU A 4 -7.08 30.12 -2.79
N SER A 5 -7.86 29.03 -2.93
CA SER A 5 -7.88 27.94 -1.94
C SER A 5 -6.53 27.26 -1.74
N PHE A 6 -5.66 27.29 -2.75
CA PHE A 6 -4.31 26.76 -2.66
C PHE A 6 -3.45 27.61 -1.71
N ILE A 7 -3.43 28.92 -1.90
CA ILE A 7 -2.67 29.85 -1.05
C ILE A 7 -3.27 29.94 0.35
N GLN A 8 -4.59 29.89 0.52
CA GLN A 8 -5.20 29.84 1.86
C GLN A 8 -4.74 28.60 2.65
N ARG A 9 -4.48 27.47 1.98
CA ARG A 9 -4.05 26.22 2.61
C ARG A 9 -2.55 26.16 2.90
N LEU A 10 -1.75 26.63 1.95
CA LEU A 10 -0.30 26.47 1.92
C LEU A 10 0.48 27.74 2.27
N GLY A 11 -0.18 28.88 2.33
CA GLY A 11 0.47 30.18 2.48
C GLY A 11 1.23 30.60 1.23
N SER A 12 1.87 31.76 1.31
CA SER A 12 2.77 32.26 0.26
C SER A 12 4.05 31.43 0.22
N PRO A 13 4.59 31.12 -0.98
CA PRO A 13 5.82 30.37 -1.09
C PRO A 13 7.06 31.24 -0.88
N GLU A 14 8.17 30.56 -0.63
CA GLU A 14 9.51 31.04 -0.97
C GLU A 14 9.86 30.59 -2.39
N THR A 15 9.90 31.53 -3.34
CA THR A 15 10.34 31.26 -4.72
C THR A 15 11.85 31.25 -4.81
N VAL A 16 12.40 30.16 -5.33
CA VAL A 16 13.85 29.92 -5.50
C VAL A 16 14.32 30.48 -6.84
N ARG A 17 13.67 30.09 -7.93
CA ARG A 17 13.98 30.54 -9.30
C ARG A 17 12.77 30.40 -10.21
N LYS A 18 12.81 31.09 -11.35
CA LYS A 18 11.80 30.91 -12.40
C LYS A 18 11.98 29.57 -13.13
N ILE A 19 10.88 29.04 -13.63
CA ILE A 19 10.84 27.88 -14.53
C ILE A 19 10.48 28.40 -15.93
N ASP A 20 11.18 27.94 -16.96
CA ASP A 20 10.84 28.25 -18.35
C ASP A 20 9.77 27.28 -18.85
N THR A 21 8.51 27.68 -18.74
CA THR A 21 7.38 26.84 -19.10
C THR A 21 7.24 26.60 -20.60
N ALA A 22 7.87 27.42 -21.45
CA ALA A 22 7.90 27.17 -22.88
C ALA A 22 8.74 25.93 -23.21
N VAL A 23 9.88 25.77 -22.53
CA VAL A 23 10.72 24.56 -22.64
C VAL A 23 9.95 23.34 -22.17
N LEU A 24 9.23 23.44 -21.06
CA LEU A 24 8.41 22.32 -20.56
C LEU A 24 7.29 21.94 -21.53
N LYS A 25 6.60 22.94 -22.11
CA LYS A 25 5.52 22.71 -23.08
C LYS A 25 6.01 22.02 -24.34
N GLU A 26 7.22 22.34 -24.82
CA GLU A 26 7.84 21.67 -25.95
C GLU A 26 8.30 20.26 -25.60
N ARG A 27 9.06 20.11 -24.50
CA ARG A 27 9.70 18.85 -24.11
C ARG A 27 8.70 17.77 -23.69
N TYR A 28 7.64 18.16 -22.99
CA TYR A 28 6.66 17.25 -22.42
C TYR A 28 5.29 17.33 -23.12
N ALA A 29 5.24 17.83 -24.36
CA ALA A 29 4.00 18.00 -25.12
C ALA A 29 3.11 16.75 -25.09
N ALA A 30 3.68 15.56 -25.32
CA ALA A 30 2.92 14.31 -25.34
C ALA A 30 2.22 13.98 -24.01
N LEU A 31 2.83 14.33 -22.87
CA LEU A 31 2.22 14.13 -21.55
C LEU A 31 1.20 15.22 -21.23
N LEU A 32 1.51 16.47 -21.59
CA LEU A 32 0.65 17.62 -21.30
C LEU A 32 -0.62 17.63 -22.15
N ASP A 33 -0.54 17.19 -23.41
CA ASP A 33 -1.67 17.15 -24.35
C ASP A 33 -2.75 16.13 -23.95
N TYR A 34 -2.45 15.22 -23.02
CA TYR A 34 -3.43 14.28 -22.46
C TYR A 34 -4.46 14.98 -21.55
N PHE A 35 -4.07 16.07 -20.89
CA PHE A 35 -4.92 16.77 -19.93
C PHE A 35 -5.62 17.95 -20.61
N GLU A 36 -6.94 18.02 -20.49
CA GLU A 36 -7.71 19.15 -20.99
C GLU A 36 -7.28 20.49 -20.34
N ASP A 37 -6.78 20.43 -19.11
CA ASP A 37 -6.40 21.60 -18.31
C ASP A 37 -4.90 21.67 -17.96
N SER A 38 -4.02 21.05 -18.77
CA SER A 38 -2.55 21.13 -18.56
C SER A 38 -1.99 22.56 -18.49
N ASP A 39 -2.64 23.53 -19.14
CA ASP A 39 -2.27 24.94 -19.02
C ASP A 39 -2.35 25.45 -17.56
N VAL A 40 -3.19 24.85 -16.70
CA VAL A 40 -3.26 25.18 -15.27
C VAL A 40 -1.95 24.82 -14.56
N LEU A 41 -1.37 23.65 -14.84
CA LEU A 41 -0.05 23.29 -14.31
C LEU A 41 0.99 24.30 -14.77
N LEU A 42 1.01 24.60 -16.07
CA LEU A 42 1.99 25.53 -16.64
C LEU A 42 1.85 26.94 -16.04
N GLU A 43 0.64 27.43 -15.81
CA GLU A 43 0.41 28.71 -15.14
C GLU A 43 0.91 28.72 -13.69
N TYR A 44 0.76 27.62 -12.95
CA TYR A 44 1.33 27.50 -11.60
C TYR A 44 2.86 27.53 -11.62
N LEU A 45 3.48 26.77 -12.53
CA LEU A 45 4.95 26.73 -12.68
C LEU A 45 5.51 28.06 -13.19
N ASP A 46 4.81 28.76 -14.10
CA ASP A 46 5.21 30.09 -14.58
C ASP A 46 5.09 31.15 -13.47
N HIS A 47 3.99 31.12 -12.73
CA HIS A 47 3.70 32.12 -11.70
C HIS A 47 4.60 32.02 -10.48
N TYR A 48 4.77 30.80 -9.95
CA TYR A 48 5.52 30.58 -8.71
C TYR A 48 6.98 30.18 -8.96
N GLY A 49 7.30 29.64 -10.13
CA GLY A 49 8.60 29.04 -10.39
C GLY A 49 8.84 27.78 -9.55
N GLU A 50 10.12 27.50 -9.34
CA GLU A 50 10.55 26.53 -8.34
C GLU A 50 10.40 27.17 -6.97
N ALA A 51 9.59 26.57 -6.10
CA ALA A 51 9.05 27.26 -4.94
C ALA A 51 8.71 26.30 -3.79
N VAL A 52 8.94 26.75 -2.56
CA VAL A 52 8.71 25.99 -1.33
C VAL A 52 7.50 26.58 -0.61
N PHE A 53 6.49 25.76 -0.34
CA PHE A 53 5.26 26.15 0.36
C PHE A 53 5.19 25.48 1.73
N LYS A 54 4.64 26.21 2.72
CA LYS A 54 4.34 25.70 4.06
C LYS A 54 5.48 24.86 4.66
N ASP A 55 6.62 25.50 4.86
CA ASP A 55 7.82 24.88 5.44
C ASP A 55 8.33 23.65 4.67
N GLY A 56 7.97 23.50 3.39
CA GLY A 56 8.38 22.38 2.55
C GLY A 56 7.40 21.22 2.51
N LEU A 57 6.20 21.35 3.12
CA LEU A 57 5.12 20.37 2.98
C LEU A 57 4.82 20.06 1.51
N LEU A 58 4.86 21.09 0.66
CA LEU A 58 4.78 20.97 -0.79
C LEU A 58 5.81 21.92 -1.41
N SER A 59 6.54 21.45 -2.40
CA SER A 59 7.41 22.28 -3.24
C SER A 59 7.10 22.05 -4.71
N LEU A 60 7.00 23.10 -5.50
CA LEU A 60 7.01 23.00 -6.96
C LEU A 60 8.45 22.87 -7.45
N THR A 61 8.69 21.93 -8.35
CA THR A 61 10.04 21.58 -8.83
C THR A 61 10.14 21.80 -10.33
N ASN A 62 11.34 22.15 -10.81
CA ASN A 62 11.60 22.10 -12.25
C ASN A 62 11.67 20.63 -12.72
N PRO A 63 10.78 20.16 -13.61
CA PRO A 63 10.78 18.76 -14.03
C PRO A 63 12.10 18.28 -14.64
N GLU A 64 12.79 19.15 -15.37
CA GLU A 64 14.05 18.83 -16.04
C GLU A 64 15.19 18.46 -15.07
N ASP A 65 15.11 18.93 -13.82
CA ASP A 65 16.11 18.69 -12.80
C ASP A 65 16.02 17.28 -12.18
N TYR A 66 14.84 16.64 -12.26
CA TYR A 66 14.54 15.43 -11.51
C TYR A 66 14.14 14.24 -12.38
N GLU A 67 13.67 14.45 -13.62
CA GLU A 67 13.28 13.36 -14.51
C GLU A 67 14.36 12.28 -14.61
N ALA A 68 15.60 12.65 -14.94
CA ALA A 68 16.69 11.69 -15.12
C ALA A 68 17.04 10.93 -13.82
N LEU A 69 16.95 11.58 -12.65
CA LEU A 69 17.21 10.95 -11.36
C LEU A 69 16.10 9.94 -11.02
N LEU A 70 14.84 10.32 -11.24
CA LEU A 70 13.68 9.47 -10.98
C LEU A 70 13.59 8.27 -11.93
N LYS A 71 14.04 8.40 -13.18
CA LYS A 71 14.09 7.27 -14.13
C LYS A 71 15.13 6.20 -13.77
N ASN A 72 15.99 6.43 -12.77
CA ASN A 72 16.84 5.37 -12.23
C ASN A 72 16.08 4.39 -11.33
N PHE A 73 14.89 4.76 -10.86
CA PHE A 73 14.06 3.86 -10.08
C PHE A 73 13.34 2.87 -11.00
N PRO A 74 13.34 1.56 -10.68
CA PRO A 74 12.72 0.52 -11.51
C PRO A 74 11.30 0.86 -11.98
N LYS A 75 10.41 1.29 -11.06
CA LYS A 75 9.01 1.59 -11.37
C LYS A 75 8.80 2.75 -12.36
N LEU A 76 9.76 3.67 -12.48
CA LEU A 76 9.65 4.84 -13.36
C LEU A 76 10.55 4.75 -14.61
N SER A 77 11.38 3.71 -14.71
CA SER A 77 12.41 3.60 -15.74
C SER A 77 11.87 3.50 -17.17
N SER A 78 10.73 2.82 -17.35
CA SER A 78 10.14 2.49 -18.66
C SER A 78 9.15 3.51 -19.20
N HIS A 79 8.58 4.36 -18.35
CA HIS A 79 7.51 5.29 -18.72
C HIS A 79 8.03 6.73 -18.84
N PRO A 80 7.43 7.56 -19.71
CA PRO A 80 7.64 9.00 -19.69
C PRO A 80 7.05 9.59 -18.40
N ILE A 81 7.77 10.51 -17.77
CA ILE A 81 7.32 11.16 -16.53
C ILE A 81 7.58 12.68 -16.57
N LEU A 82 6.77 13.46 -15.87
CA LEU A 82 6.95 14.89 -15.64
C LEU A 82 6.80 15.20 -14.14
N PRO A 83 7.91 15.23 -13.36
CA PRO A 83 7.85 15.52 -11.92
C PRO A 83 7.72 17.01 -11.64
N PHE A 84 6.52 17.47 -11.27
CA PHE A 84 6.23 18.89 -11.13
C PHE A 84 6.16 19.38 -9.67
N ALA A 85 6.03 18.48 -8.71
CA ALA A 85 6.05 18.84 -7.29
C ALA A 85 6.60 17.72 -6.42
N ARG A 86 6.97 18.06 -5.19
CA ARG A 86 7.40 17.11 -4.17
C ARG A 86 6.92 17.49 -2.77
N THR A 87 6.97 16.52 -1.86
CA THR A 87 6.71 16.69 -0.43
C THR A 87 7.98 16.91 0.39
N ALA A 88 7.83 17.07 1.70
CA ALA A 88 8.93 17.24 2.65
C ALA A 88 9.82 15.98 2.73
N MET A 89 9.24 14.78 2.61
CA MET A 89 10.02 13.54 2.55
C MET A 89 10.56 13.20 1.16
N GLY A 90 10.47 14.12 0.19
CA GLY A 90 11.02 13.91 -1.15
C GLY A 90 10.19 12.96 -2.03
N ASN A 91 8.95 12.67 -1.65
CA ASN A 91 8.01 11.97 -2.53
C ASN A 91 7.52 12.93 -3.62
N PHE A 92 7.27 12.44 -4.83
CA PHE A 92 6.97 13.28 -5.99
C PHE A 92 5.51 13.18 -6.41
N TYR A 93 4.93 14.32 -6.77
CA TYR A 93 3.78 14.37 -7.67
C TYR A 93 4.30 14.58 -9.10
N LEU A 94 3.82 13.76 -10.01
CA LEU A 94 4.28 13.74 -11.40
C LEU A 94 3.13 13.44 -12.36
N ILE A 95 3.26 13.84 -13.62
CA ILE A 95 2.50 13.19 -14.70
C ILE A 95 3.22 11.91 -15.04
N GLY A 96 2.51 10.79 -15.09
CA GLY A 96 3.04 9.53 -15.57
C GLY A 96 1.91 8.57 -15.91
N GLU A 97 2.22 7.27 -15.99
CA GLU A 97 1.27 6.26 -16.46
C GLU A 97 1.01 5.19 -15.39
N ILE A 98 -0.26 4.92 -15.08
CA ILE A 98 -0.69 3.85 -14.17
C ILE A 98 -1.81 3.10 -14.90
N ASP A 99 -1.69 1.77 -14.97
CA ASP A 99 -2.67 0.89 -15.64
C ASP A 99 -3.01 1.35 -17.07
N ASP A 100 -1.98 1.69 -17.85
CA ASP A 100 -2.04 2.24 -19.21
C ASP A 100 -2.78 3.60 -19.34
N GLU A 101 -3.07 4.27 -18.22
CA GLU A 101 -3.69 5.60 -18.17
C GLU A 101 -2.70 6.68 -17.73
N THR A 102 -2.59 7.75 -18.53
CA THR A 102 -1.80 8.94 -18.18
C THR A 102 -2.54 9.75 -17.12
N CYS A 103 -1.91 10.01 -15.98
CA CYS A 103 -2.56 10.65 -14.84
C CYS A 103 -1.58 11.51 -14.02
N ILE A 104 -2.14 12.31 -13.11
CA ILE A 104 -1.39 12.86 -11.98
C ILE A 104 -1.19 11.72 -10.99
N ALA A 105 0.06 11.39 -10.72
CA ALA A 105 0.43 10.30 -9.85
C ALA A 105 1.30 10.78 -8.67
N PHE A 106 1.25 10.03 -7.57
CA PHE A 106 2.13 10.19 -6.42
C PHE A 106 3.12 9.03 -6.38
N TYR A 107 4.41 9.37 -6.40
CA TYR A 107 5.50 8.41 -6.31
C TYR A 107 6.23 8.54 -4.96
N ASN A 108 6.23 7.45 -4.20
CA ASN A 108 6.93 7.35 -2.93
C ASN A 108 8.35 6.79 -3.13
N ILE A 109 9.37 7.63 -2.95
CA ILE A 109 10.77 7.26 -3.18
C ILE A 109 11.31 6.27 -2.14
N HIS A 110 10.65 6.14 -0.97
CA HIS A 110 11.08 5.26 0.12
C HIS A 110 10.55 3.84 -0.03
N THR A 111 9.43 3.67 -0.74
CA THR A 111 8.76 2.37 -0.88
C THR A 111 8.53 1.96 -2.34
N GLU A 112 8.89 2.81 -3.30
CA GLU A 112 8.56 2.71 -4.72
C GLU A 112 7.05 2.55 -5.01
N SER A 113 6.20 3.00 -4.07
CA SER A 113 4.76 3.00 -4.29
C SER A 113 4.40 4.05 -5.32
N TYR A 114 3.50 3.70 -6.22
CA TYR A 114 3.10 4.57 -7.32
C TYR A 114 1.58 4.56 -7.43
N LEU A 115 0.96 5.69 -7.12
CA LEU A 115 -0.49 5.78 -6.86
C LEU A 115 -1.13 6.81 -7.78
N TYR A 116 -2.30 6.47 -8.32
CA TYR A 116 -3.14 7.42 -9.04
C TYR A 116 -3.65 8.49 -8.06
N VAL A 117 -3.60 9.76 -8.46
CA VAL A 117 -4.11 10.88 -7.65
C VAL A 117 -5.32 11.52 -8.31
N ASN A 118 -5.19 11.90 -9.59
CA ASN A 118 -6.25 12.56 -10.35
C ASN A 118 -5.89 12.67 -11.84
N ASP A 119 -6.82 13.20 -12.63
CA ASP A 119 -6.66 13.55 -14.04
C ASP A 119 -6.97 15.04 -14.33
N ASP A 120 -7.26 15.86 -13.29
CA ASP A 120 -7.59 17.28 -13.42
C ASP A 120 -6.68 18.15 -12.52
N PHE A 121 -5.89 19.04 -13.15
CA PHE A 121 -4.94 19.89 -12.42
C PHE A 121 -5.65 20.94 -11.57
N SER A 122 -6.75 21.48 -12.06
CA SER A 122 -7.57 22.43 -11.32
C SER A 122 -8.05 21.82 -10.00
N PHE A 123 -8.53 20.58 -10.02
CA PHE A 123 -9.00 19.83 -8.86
C PHE A 123 -7.82 19.51 -7.94
N PHE A 124 -6.72 19.01 -8.50
CA PHE A 124 -5.48 18.76 -7.75
C PHE A 124 -5.06 19.98 -6.93
N PHE A 125 -4.87 21.15 -7.56
CA PHE A 125 -4.46 22.36 -6.84
C PHE A 125 -5.56 22.91 -5.93
N LYS A 126 -6.82 22.91 -6.37
CA LYS A 126 -7.95 23.44 -5.57
C LYS A 126 -8.22 22.62 -4.32
N ARG A 127 -8.05 21.30 -4.34
CA ARG A 127 -8.58 20.38 -3.31
C ARG A 127 -7.54 19.45 -2.69
N LEU A 128 -6.58 18.94 -3.47
CA LEU A 128 -5.71 17.84 -3.05
C LEU A 128 -4.35 18.30 -2.53
N ALA A 129 -3.66 19.16 -3.28
CA ALA A 129 -2.28 19.57 -2.99
C ALA A 129 -2.16 20.19 -1.58
N GLY A 130 -1.39 19.57 -0.69
CA GLY A 130 -1.20 20.03 0.69
C GLY A 130 -2.41 19.87 1.62
N ASN A 131 -3.47 19.17 1.18
CA ASN A 131 -4.65 18.90 2.00
C ASN A 131 -4.37 17.76 2.96
N LYS A 132 -4.46 18.04 4.27
CA LYS A 132 -4.04 17.08 5.31
C LYS A 132 -4.80 15.74 5.25
N PRO A 133 -6.15 15.72 5.31
CA PRO A 133 -6.90 14.46 5.16
C PRO A 133 -6.52 13.68 3.90
N ASN A 134 -6.45 14.35 2.74
CA ASN A 134 -6.08 13.69 1.50
C ASN A 134 -4.67 13.12 1.54
N MET A 135 -3.71 13.85 2.10
CA MET A 135 -2.34 13.37 2.22
C MET A 135 -2.24 12.20 3.21
N GLU A 136 -2.99 12.20 4.30
CA GLU A 136 -3.01 11.10 5.28
C GLU A 136 -3.66 9.83 4.71
N ASP A 137 -4.71 9.98 3.89
CA ASP A 137 -5.46 8.85 3.32
C ASP A 137 -4.83 8.31 2.02
N GLU A 138 -4.43 9.19 1.09
CA GLU A 138 -4.09 8.87 -0.30
C GLU A 138 -2.61 9.11 -0.65
N ALA A 139 -1.83 9.62 0.32
CA ALA A 139 -0.40 9.81 0.15
C ALA A 139 0.34 9.42 1.44
N TYR A 140 1.54 9.98 1.65
CA TYR A 140 2.41 9.61 2.77
C TYR A 140 2.23 10.49 4.03
N GLY A 141 1.06 11.11 4.18
CA GLY A 141 0.77 12.16 5.18
C GLY A 141 0.95 11.72 6.63
N LEU A 142 0.62 10.46 6.96
CA LEU A 142 0.78 9.92 8.32
C LEU A 142 2.24 9.96 8.81
N MET A 143 3.20 9.95 7.89
CA MET A 143 4.63 10.13 8.19
C MET A 143 5.12 11.55 7.91
N GLU A 144 4.65 12.19 6.84
CA GLU A 144 5.07 13.54 6.44
C GLU A 144 4.75 14.59 7.52
N PHE A 145 3.54 14.60 8.07
CA PHE A 145 3.14 15.62 9.04
C PHE A 145 3.96 15.54 10.34
N PRO A 146 4.11 14.37 10.99
CA PRO A 146 4.94 14.28 12.19
C PRO A 146 6.43 14.48 11.91
N ALA A 147 6.93 14.08 10.73
CA ALA A 147 8.32 14.32 10.36
C ALA A 147 8.60 15.82 10.19
N LEU A 148 7.71 16.55 9.51
CA LEU A 148 7.85 18.00 9.34
C LEU A 148 7.76 18.74 10.68
N GLU A 149 6.86 18.33 11.58
CA GLU A 149 6.76 18.88 12.94
C GLU A 149 8.05 18.68 13.74
N LYS A 150 8.70 17.51 13.61
CA LYS A 150 9.92 17.17 14.34
C LYS A 150 11.17 17.85 13.78
N TYR A 151 11.32 17.90 12.46
CA TYR A 151 12.56 18.34 11.79
C TYR A 151 12.51 19.78 11.24
N GLY A 152 11.34 20.42 11.33
CA GLY A 152 11.13 21.80 10.91
C GLY A 152 11.21 22.00 9.39
N PRO A 153 11.35 23.26 8.94
CA PRO A 153 11.28 23.60 7.52
C PRO A 153 12.30 22.88 6.64
N ILE A 154 11.87 22.48 5.44
CA ILE A 154 12.66 21.75 4.44
C ILE A 154 12.86 22.64 3.21
N GLY A 155 14.12 22.95 2.89
CA GLY A 155 14.47 23.74 1.72
C GLY A 155 14.29 22.99 0.39
N ILE A 156 14.46 23.68 -0.73
CA ILE A 156 14.19 23.13 -2.07
C ILE A 156 15.11 21.97 -2.47
N ASP A 157 16.36 21.98 -2.02
CA ASP A 157 17.36 20.93 -2.27
C ASP A 157 17.45 19.92 -1.11
N GLU A 158 16.55 20.01 -0.13
CA GLU A 158 16.51 19.13 1.04
C GLU A 158 15.30 18.19 1.01
N CYS A 159 15.44 17.04 1.66
CA CYS A 159 14.30 16.19 2.00
C CYS A 159 14.52 15.46 3.33
N LEU A 160 13.43 14.94 3.88
CA LEU A 160 13.44 13.99 4.99
C LEU A 160 13.45 12.56 4.45
N THR A 161 14.38 11.74 4.92
CA THR A 161 14.54 10.36 4.46
C THR A 161 14.81 9.41 5.62
N PHE A 162 14.57 8.12 5.43
CA PHE A 162 14.91 7.10 6.42
C PHE A 162 16.38 6.69 6.34
N LEU A 163 17.03 6.56 7.49
CA LEU A 163 18.39 6.06 7.66
C LEU A 163 18.42 5.02 8.79
N PRO A 164 18.64 3.72 8.46
CA PRO A 164 18.81 3.17 7.11
C PRO A 164 17.56 3.37 6.24
N ALA A 165 17.75 3.41 4.92
CA ALA A 165 16.65 3.53 3.97
C ALA A 165 15.72 2.30 4.02
N LEU A 166 14.41 2.51 3.84
CA LEU A 166 13.42 1.41 3.93
C LEU A 166 13.65 0.34 2.87
N LEU A 167 14.00 0.74 1.64
CA LEU A 167 14.39 -0.19 0.57
C LEU A 167 15.59 -1.05 1.00
N HIS A 168 16.48 -0.55 1.85
CA HIS A 168 17.64 -1.28 2.38
C HIS A 168 17.37 -1.96 3.74
N GLY A 169 16.10 -2.11 4.15
CA GLY A 169 15.70 -2.79 5.38
C GLY A 169 15.72 -1.92 6.63
N GLY A 170 15.71 -0.59 6.48
CA GLY A 170 15.46 0.33 7.58
C GLY A 170 14.03 0.29 8.10
N ALA A 171 13.83 0.70 9.34
CA ALA A 171 12.50 0.74 9.96
C ALA A 171 11.80 2.09 9.74
N GLU A 172 10.51 2.03 9.39
CA GLU A 172 9.61 3.16 9.14
C GLU A 172 9.19 3.82 10.46
N THR A 173 10.09 4.60 11.04
CA THR A 173 9.89 5.28 12.34
C THR A 173 10.42 6.71 12.29
N LEU A 174 9.85 7.61 13.11
CA LEU A 174 10.28 9.01 13.15
C LEU A 174 11.71 9.18 13.71
N GLU A 175 12.19 8.22 14.49
CA GLU A 175 13.53 8.15 15.04
C GLU A 175 14.59 7.93 13.96
N ASN A 176 14.23 7.22 12.88
CA ASN A 176 15.13 6.89 11.79
C ASN A 176 15.12 7.93 10.66
N ILE A 177 14.41 9.04 10.81
CA ILE A 177 14.38 10.09 9.78
C ILE A 177 15.57 11.04 9.97
N GLN A 178 16.18 11.48 8.87
CA GLN A 178 17.09 12.63 8.87
C GLN A 178 16.81 13.57 7.70
N LYS A 179 17.25 14.82 7.84
CA LYS A 179 17.26 15.81 6.77
C LYS A 179 18.55 15.69 5.96
N VAL A 180 18.42 15.54 4.65
CA VAL A 180 19.54 15.29 3.72
C VAL A 180 19.37 16.10 2.43
N ASN A 181 20.39 16.11 1.57
CA ASN A 181 20.25 16.63 0.22
C ASN A 181 19.38 15.71 -0.64
N LEU A 182 18.39 16.27 -1.33
CA LEU A 182 17.41 15.52 -2.10
C LEU A 182 18.04 14.76 -3.28
N LYS A 183 18.88 15.42 -4.09
CA LYS A 183 19.46 14.81 -5.30
C LYS A 183 20.41 13.67 -4.92
N GLU A 184 21.28 13.89 -3.93
CA GLU A 184 22.16 12.84 -3.40
C GLU A 184 21.35 11.67 -2.82
N ASN A 185 20.26 11.94 -2.11
CA ASN A 185 19.39 10.89 -1.57
C ASN A 185 18.71 10.07 -2.68
N LEU A 186 18.22 10.71 -3.75
CA LEU A 186 17.66 9.99 -4.90
C LEU A 186 18.69 9.06 -5.55
N GLU A 187 19.94 9.51 -5.71
CA GLU A 187 21.03 8.66 -6.22
C GLU A 187 21.37 7.49 -5.29
N ILE A 188 21.22 7.66 -3.97
CA ILE A 188 21.42 6.59 -3.00
C ILE A 188 20.27 5.57 -3.10
N LEU A 189 19.02 6.04 -3.08
CA LEU A 189 17.83 5.19 -3.07
C LEU A 189 17.59 4.44 -4.38
N ALA A 190 18.02 5.00 -5.51
CA ALA A 190 17.89 4.34 -6.82
C ALA A 190 18.92 3.20 -7.03
N LYS A 191 19.84 2.96 -6.09
CA LYS A 191 20.81 1.87 -6.23
C LYS A 191 20.12 0.52 -6.07
N PRO A 192 20.48 -0.48 -6.90
CA PRO A 192 20.00 -1.84 -6.70
C PRO A 192 20.33 -2.35 -5.31
N LEU A 193 19.43 -3.16 -4.74
CA LEU A 193 19.68 -3.84 -3.49
C LEU A 193 20.86 -4.79 -3.62
N THR A 194 21.76 -4.77 -2.64
CA THR A 194 22.84 -5.74 -2.52
C THR A 194 22.38 -6.98 -1.77
N ASP A 195 23.11 -8.09 -1.88
CA ASP A 195 22.83 -9.31 -1.09
C ASP A 195 22.79 -9.04 0.42
N ALA A 196 23.59 -8.07 0.90
CA ALA A 196 23.60 -7.67 2.29
C ALA A 196 22.32 -6.88 2.68
N ASP A 197 21.80 -6.06 1.77
CA ASP A 197 20.52 -5.37 1.96
C ASP A 197 19.38 -6.38 2.02
N VAL A 198 19.38 -7.35 1.10
CA VAL A 198 18.39 -8.45 1.07
C VAL A 198 18.41 -9.22 2.40
N GLU A 199 19.58 -9.61 2.88
CA GLU A 199 19.72 -10.32 4.16
C GLU A 199 19.27 -9.47 5.35
N THR A 200 19.57 -8.17 5.34
CA THR A 200 19.13 -7.23 6.40
C THR A 200 17.62 -7.07 6.40
N ARG A 201 17.01 -6.95 5.21
CA ARG A 201 15.55 -6.90 5.04
C ARG A 201 14.87 -8.15 5.59
N ARG A 202 15.42 -9.33 5.32
CA ARG A 202 14.92 -10.61 5.89
C ARG A 202 14.99 -10.60 7.41
N LYS A 203 16.14 -10.25 8.00
CA LYS A 203 16.30 -10.18 9.46
C LYS A 203 15.33 -9.20 10.14
N ASN A 204 15.03 -8.09 9.47
CA ASN A 204 14.15 -7.06 9.99
C ASN A 204 12.67 -7.30 9.63
N GLY A 205 12.34 -8.40 8.94
CA GLY A 205 10.97 -8.75 8.57
C GLY A 205 10.35 -7.82 7.52
N HIS A 206 11.18 -7.15 6.71
CA HIS A 206 10.77 -6.23 5.64
C HIS A 206 10.61 -6.89 4.27
N GLY A 207 10.83 -8.20 4.17
CA GLY A 207 10.50 -8.98 2.97
C GLY A 207 8.99 -9.19 2.86
N MET A 208 8.45 -9.09 1.65
CA MET A 208 7.09 -9.56 1.38
C MET A 208 7.00 -11.03 1.70
N LYS A 209 5.91 -11.45 2.35
CA LYS A 209 5.73 -12.84 2.78
C LYS A 209 4.72 -13.51 1.88
N LEU A 210 5.17 -14.42 1.03
CA LEU A 210 4.29 -15.23 0.20
C LEU A 210 3.73 -16.39 1.03
N LEU A 211 2.44 -16.63 0.86
CA LEU A 211 1.73 -17.79 1.39
C LEU A 211 1.85 -18.92 0.38
N ILE A 212 2.60 -19.96 0.73
CA ILE A 212 2.91 -21.08 -0.16
C ILE A 212 2.20 -22.33 0.33
N GLN A 213 1.58 -23.06 -0.59
CA GLN A 213 0.97 -24.35 -0.30
C GLN A 213 1.98 -25.32 0.34
N ASP A 214 1.57 -25.92 1.45
CA ASP A 214 2.29 -26.94 2.20
C ASP A 214 1.41 -28.18 2.39
N ASP A 215 2.03 -29.35 2.39
CA ASP A 215 1.38 -30.65 2.56
C ASP A 215 1.08 -30.97 4.04
N ALA A 216 1.68 -30.23 4.98
CA ALA A 216 1.44 -30.40 6.40
C ALA A 216 0.04 -29.91 6.81
N LYS A 217 -0.86 -30.84 7.14
CA LYS A 217 -2.26 -30.57 7.55
C LYS A 217 -2.44 -30.65 9.07
N HIS A 218 -3.55 -30.08 9.57
CA HIS A 218 -4.00 -30.20 10.96
C HIS A 218 -3.05 -29.64 12.03
N ASN A 219 -2.29 -28.59 11.70
CA ASN A 219 -1.48 -27.89 12.69
C ASN A 219 -2.27 -26.77 13.38
N LEU A 220 -2.36 -26.84 14.71
CA LEU A 220 -2.98 -25.80 15.54
C LEU A 220 -2.25 -24.46 15.41
N HIS A 221 -0.92 -24.49 15.36
CA HIS A 221 -0.08 -23.32 15.48
C HIS A 221 0.42 -22.76 14.14
N GLN A 222 -0.35 -22.94 13.07
CA GLN A 222 0.03 -22.55 11.72
C GLN A 222 -1.11 -21.85 10.99
N THR A 223 -0.77 -20.91 10.11
CA THR A 223 -1.69 -20.44 9.06
C THR A 223 -2.11 -21.64 8.19
N SER A 224 -3.40 -21.77 7.91
CA SER A 224 -3.93 -22.90 7.13
C SER A 224 -5.25 -22.52 6.50
N PHE A 225 -5.54 -23.10 5.33
CA PHE A 225 -6.83 -22.93 4.65
C PHE A 225 -7.59 -24.25 4.59
N GLY A 226 -8.89 -24.20 4.88
CA GLY A 226 -9.71 -25.37 5.23
C GLY A 226 -9.35 -25.95 6.61
N GLY A 227 -9.78 -27.19 6.83
CA GLY A 227 -9.61 -27.88 8.12
C GLY A 227 -10.62 -27.40 9.16
N TYR A 228 -10.19 -27.24 10.41
CA TYR A 228 -11.05 -26.85 11.53
C TYR A 228 -10.67 -25.48 12.09
N PRO A 229 -11.65 -24.64 12.50
CA PRO A 229 -11.37 -23.46 13.29
C PRO A 229 -10.83 -23.84 14.66
N VAL A 230 -10.27 -22.85 15.34
CA VAL A 230 -9.68 -22.94 16.68
C VAL A 230 -10.43 -22.03 17.66
N ARG A 231 -10.37 -22.40 18.93
CA ARG A 231 -10.79 -21.56 20.07
C ARG A 231 -9.79 -21.69 21.21
N GLU A 232 -9.82 -20.74 22.13
CA GLU A 232 -9.13 -20.90 23.42
C GLU A 232 -9.78 -22.04 24.23
N VAL A 233 -8.97 -22.90 24.84
CA VAL A 233 -9.47 -24.04 25.62
C VAL A 233 -10.39 -23.57 26.73
N GLY A 234 -11.62 -24.10 26.74
CA GLY A 234 -12.64 -23.76 27.72
C GLY A 234 -13.45 -22.48 27.41
N ALA A 235 -13.12 -21.75 26.35
CA ALA A 235 -13.94 -20.64 25.88
C ALA A 235 -15.19 -21.15 25.13
N PRO A 236 -16.34 -20.46 25.26
CA PRO A 236 -17.48 -20.73 24.38
C PRO A 236 -17.08 -20.42 22.92
N PHE A 237 -17.70 -21.13 21.98
CA PHE A 237 -17.55 -20.85 20.56
C PHE A 237 -18.92 -20.77 19.92
N GLU A 238 -19.25 -19.60 19.39
CA GLU A 238 -20.46 -19.37 18.62
C GLU A 238 -20.10 -19.40 17.14
N TRP A 239 -20.65 -20.37 16.42
CA TRP A 239 -20.39 -20.49 14.98
C TRP A 239 -21.06 -19.33 14.24
N PRO A 240 -20.35 -18.58 13.38
CA PRO A 240 -20.96 -17.50 12.60
C PRO A 240 -22.08 -18.01 11.70
N LYS A 241 -23.22 -17.32 11.67
CA LYS A 241 -24.41 -17.75 10.92
C LYS A 241 -24.89 -16.66 9.99
N CYS A 242 -25.39 -17.08 8.83
CA CYS A 242 -26.17 -16.24 7.93
C CYS A 242 -27.51 -15.85 8.57
N ASP A 243 -28.16 -14.80 8.07
CA ASP A 243 -29.50 -14.37 8.47
C ASP A 243 -30.56 -15.48 8.31
N CYS A 244 -30.38 -16.39 7.35
CA CYS A 244 -31.25 -17.57 7.19
C CYS A 244 -31.02 -18.65 8.26
N GLY A 245 -30.04 -18.46 9.16
CA GLY A 245 -29.68 -19.35 10.26
C GLY A 245 -28.67 -20.45 9.89
N ALA A 246 -28.28 -20.54 8.62
CA ALA A 246 -27.25 -21.48 8.17
C ALA A 246 -25.86 -21.10 8.71
N GLU A 247 -25.07 -22.10 9.10
CA GLU A 247 -23.67 -21.91 9.48
C GLU A 247 -22.85 -21.43 8.28
N LEU A 248 -22.05 -20.37 8.49
CA LEU A 248 -21.08 -19.91 7.49
C LEU A 248 -19.98 -20.96 7.34
N GLN A 249 -19.45 -21.13 6.13
CA GLN A 249 -18.39 -22.09 5.88
C GLN A 249 -17.04 -21.51 6.33
N TYR A 250 -16.32 -22.27 7.15
CA TYR A 250 -14.95 -21.96 7.56
C TYR A 250 -13.98 -22.13 6.39
N GLN A 251 -13.23 -21.08 6.11
CA GLN A 251 -12.29 -21.00 4.99
C GLN A 251 -10.83 -21.19 5.42
N GLY A 252 -10.49 -20.83 6.66
CA GLY A 252 -9.12 -20.94 7.16
C GLY A 252 -8.78 -19.94 8.25
N LYS A 253 -7.53 -19.97 8.69
CA LYS A 253 -6.98 -19.08 9.72
C LYS A 253 -5.62 -18.53 9.32
N ILE A 254 -5.39 -17.26 9.63
CA ILE A 254 -4.10 -16.60 9.46
C ILE A 254 -3.54 -16.23 10.83
N LYS A 255 -2.27 -16.61 11.08
CA LYS A 255 -1.57 -16.23 12.30
C LYS A 255 -1.04 -14.79 12.19
N THR A 256 -1.47 -13.92 13.11
CA THR A 256 -0.99 -12.55 13.26
C THR A 256 -0.46 -12.28 14.67
N ASP A 257 -0.04 -11.04 14.91
CA ASP A 257 0.38 -10.58 16.24
C ASP A 257 -0.78 -10.30 17.20
N ILE A 258 -2.04 -10.29 16.71
CA ILE A 258 -3.23 -10.17 17.56
C ILE A 258 -3.97 -11.49 17.78
N GLY A 259 -3.60 -12.56 17.07
CA GLY A 259 -4.22 -13.88 17.25
C GLY A 259 -4.19 -14.75 16.00
N TYR A 260 -5.16 -15.66 15.93
CA TYR A 260 -5.61 -16.30 14.70
C TYR A 260 -6.84 -15.59 14.21
N GLU A 261 -6.76 -15.04 13.01
CA GLU A 261 -7.89 -14.43 12.30
C GLU A 261 -8.51 -15.49 11.42
N GLN A 262 -9.73 -15.89 11.77
CA GLN A 262 -10.44 -17.03 11.22
C GLN A 262 -11.55 -16.56 10.29
N ILE A 263 -11.51 -17.02 9.04
CA ILE A 263 -12.35 -16.54 7.96
C ILE A 263 -13.57 -17.46 7.81
N PHE A 264 -14.76 -16.89 7.86
CA PHE A 264 -16.04 -17.55 7.61
C PHE A 264 -16.76 -16.85 6.46
N MET A 265 -17.21 -17.61 5.48
CA MET A 265 -17.87 -17.08 4.28
C MET A 265 -19.22 -17.75 4.02
N TYR A 266 -20.08 -17.04 3.29
CA TYR A 266 -21.40 -17.53 2.90
C TYR A 266 -21.26 -18.72 1.93
N ASN A 267 -22.04 -19.78 2.19
CA ASN A 267 -22.13 -20.98 1.35
C ASN A 267 -23.61 -21.31 1.00
N CYS A 268 -24.52 -20.37 1.26
CA CYS A 268 -25.94 -20.46 0.90
C CYS A 268 -26.24 -19.54 -0.29
N GLU A 269 -27.48 -19.55 -0.78
CA GLU A 269 -27.92 -18.68 -1.89
C GLU A 269 -27.95 -17.18 -1.53
N ASP A 270 -27.79 -16.85 -0.25
CA ASP A 270 -27.68 -15.47 0.24
C ASP A 270 -26.23 -14.98 0.18
N TRP A 271 -26.06 -13.73 -0.23
CA TRP A 271 -24.78 -13.04 -0.27
C TRP A 271 -24.65 -12.14 0.94
N GLY A 272 -23.46 -12.12 1.56
CA GLY A 272 -23.14 -11.20 2.65
C GLY A 272 -21.65 -11.10 2.89
N ASP A 273 -21.27 -10.21 3.80
CA ASP A 273 -19.88 -9.91 4.10
C ASP A 273 -19.23 -11.03 4.93
N PRO A 274 -18.02 -11.50 4.58
CA PRO A 274 -17.33 -12.50 5.38
C PRO A 274 -17.18 -12.09 6.85
N GLU A 275 -17.35 -13.06 7.74
CA GLU A 275 -17.19 -12.89 9.19
C GLU A 275 -15.79 -13.33 9.62
N ILE A 276 -15.09 -12.47 10.37
CA ILE A 276 -13.74 -12.75 10.86
C ILE A 276 -13.73 -12.85 12.37
N LEU A 277 -13.40 -14.04 12.89
CA LEU A 277 -13.23 -14.28 14.33
C LEU A 277 -11.76 -14.24 14.71
N ILE A 278 -11.41 -13.39 15.68
CA ILE A 278 -10.05 -13.31 16.24
C ILE A 278 -9.96 -14.12 17.53
N VAL A 279 -9.06 -15.11 17.56
CA VAL A 279 -8.81 -15.97 18.73
C VAL A 279 -7.36 -15.82 19.17
N GLY A 280 -7.09 -15.84 20.47
CA GLY A 280 -5.71 -15.84 20.99
C GLY A 280 -4.88 -17.00 20.42
N SER A 281 -3.55 -16.89 20.45
CA SER A 281 -2.68 -17.95 19.92
C SER A 281 -2.19 -18.98 20.93
N GLU A 282 -2.47 -18.73 22.21
CA GLU A 282 -2.00 -19.57 23.31
C GLU A 282 -3.13 -20.48 23.79
N ASN A 283 -2.80 -21.73 24.12
CA ASN A 283 -3.73 -22.69 24.70
C ASN A 283 -5.03 -22.84 23.89
N ILE A 284 -4.89 -23.22 22.61
CA ILE A 284 -6.00 -23.36 21.66
C ILE A 284 -6.31 -24.83 21.35
N GLU A 285 -7.55 -25.10 20.95
CA GLU A 285 -8.03 -26.40 20.49
C GLU A 285 -8.90 -26.24 19.23
N PHE A 286 -9.04 -27.31 18.45
CA PHE A 286 -9.94 -27.33 17.30
C PHE A 286 -11.41 -27.34 17.72
N VAL A 287 -12.26 -26.72 16.90
CA VAL A 287 -13.71 -26.74 17.06
C VAL A 287 -14.33 -27.58 15.94
N THR A 288 -15.20 -28.50 16.32
CA THR A 288 -15.97 -29.32 15.37
C THR A 288 -17.38 -28.73 15.23
N PRO A 289 -17.86 -28.43 14.00
CA PRO A 289 -19.23 -27.98 13.79
C PRO A 289 -20.24 -29.11 13.95
N GLU A 290 -21.52 -28.75 14.03
CA GLU A 290 -22.62 -29.73 14.05
C GLU A 290 -22.76 -30.47 12.71
N ASP A 291 -22.62 -29.75 11.59
CA ASP A 291 -22.62 -30.30 10.24
C ASP A 291 -21.32 -29.98 9.48
N PRO A 292 -20.30 -30.87 9.56
CA PRO A 292 -19.03 -30.67 8.87
C PRO A 292 -19.14 -30.61 7.34
N ILE A 293 -20.21 -31.14 6.73
CA ILE A 293 -20.35 -31.17 5.27
C ILE A 293 -20.62 -29.76 4.73
N VAL A 294 -21.38 -28.96 5.47
CA VAL A 294 -21.75 -27.59 5.09
C VAL A 294 -20.75 -26.57 5.65
N ALA A 295 -20.36 -26.76 6.92
CA ALA A 295 -19.61 -25.78 7.69
C ALA A 295 -18.10 -25.79 7.40
N LEU A 296 -17.55 -26.88 6.85
CA LEU A 296 -16.12 -26.98 6.53
C LEU A 296 -15.88 -27.08 5.02
N ARG A 297 -14.78 -26.47 4.57
CA ARG A 297 -14.29 -26.66 3.22
C ARG A 297 -13.77 -28.08 3.01
N GLN A 298 -14.03 -28.67 1.84
CA GLN A 298 -13.57 -30.02 1.51
C GLN A 298 -12.05 -30.12 1.36
N THR A 299 -11.41 -29.05 0.91
CA THR A 299 -9.96 -29.00 0.68
C THR A 299 -9.27 -28.37 1.88
N GLU A 300 -8.29 -29.08 2.44
CA GLU A 300 -7.39 -28.56 3.47
C GLU A 300 -5.96 -28.47 2.95
N THR A 301 -5.34 -27.33 3.23
CA THR A 301 -4.00 -26.96 2.80
C THR A 301 -3.25 -26.30 3.95
N GLY A 302 -2.06 -26.81 4.26
CA GLY A 302 -1.11 -26.12 5.12
C GLY A 302 -0.49 -24.93 4.39
N VAL A 303 0.02 -23.96 5.15
CA VAL A 303 0.67 -22.79 4.55
C VAL A 303 2.06 -22.57 5.14
N GLN A 304 3.07 -22.58 4.27
CA GLN A 304 4.40 -22.11 4.58
C GLN A 304 4.52 -20.65 4.17
N VAL A 305 5.13 -19.85 5.04
CA VAL A 305 5.40 -18.44 4.77
C VAL A 305 6.82 -18.31 4.26
N ASN A 306 6.96 -17.92 2.99
CA ASN A 306 8.25 -17.68 2.37
C ASN A 306 8.49 -16.19 2.20
N GLU A 307 9.66 -15.71 2.61
CA GLU A 307 10.05 -14.32 2.34
C GLU A 307 10.54 -14.20 0.89
N ALA A 308 10.02 -13.20 0.18
CA ALA A 308 10.44 -12.80 -1.14
C ALA A 308 11.38 -11.60 -1.08
N ASP A 309 12.35 -11.56 -1.99
CA ASP A 309 13.37 -10.51 -2.06
C ASP A 309 12.90 -9.25 -2.83
N THR A 310 11.60 -9.15 -3.11
CA THR A 310 10.96 -8.02 -3.80
C THR A 310 9.75 -7.52 -3.01
N ASN A 311 9.36 -6.27 -3.25
CA ASN A 311 8.12 -5.68 -2.72
C ASN A 311 6.96 -5.75 -3.72
N ASP A 312 7.20 -6.26 -4.93
CA ASP A 312 6.21 -6.40 -5.98
C ASP A 312 5.63 -7.82 -5.95
N TYR A 313 4.34 -7.91 -5.60
CA TYR A 313 3.64 -9.18 -5.41
C TYR A 313 3.67 -10.05 -6.67
N GLU A 314 3.31 -9.50 -7.82
CA GLU A 314 3.28 -10.25 -9.09
C GLU A 314 4.67 -10.77 -9.47
N SER A 315 5.71 -9.95 -9.32
CA SER A 315 7.08 -10.39 -9.58
C SER A 315 7.49 -11.57 -8.70
N ALA A 316 7.17 -11.53 -7.40
CA ALA A 316 7.50 -12.64 -6.50
C ALA A 316 6.65 -13.88 -6.78
N ARG A 317 5.36 -13.69 -7.05
CA ARG A 317 4.42 -14.76 -7.39
C ARG A 317 4.92 -15.52 -8.62
N LEU A 318 5.29 -14.80 -9.68
CA LEU A 318 5.84 -15.38 -10.92
C LEU A 318 7.16 -16.13 -10.69
N GLN A 319 8.08 -15.55 -9.92
CA GLN A 319 9.35 -16.21 -9.56
C GLN A 319 9.12 -17.52 -8.79
N GLN A 320 8.13 -17.52 -7.89
CA GLN A 320 7.83 -18.66 -7.06
C GLN A 320 7.02 -19.74 -7.81
N SER A 321 6.09 -19.35 -8.67
CA SER A 321 5.34 -20.28 -9.52
C SER A 321 6.23 -21.03 -10.51
N ALA A 322 7.34 -20.42 -10.95
CA ALA A 322 8.37 -21.12 -11.73
C ALA A 322 9.01 -22.31 -10.98
N ASN A 323 8.91 -22.34 -9.65
CA ASN A 323 9.42 -23.43 -8.79
C ASN A 323 8.36 -24.53 -8.50
N HIS A 324 7.23 -24.56 -9.22
CA HIS A 324 6.16 -25.56 -9.09
C HIS A 324 5.49 -25.64 -7.71
N LYS A 325 5.45 -24.55 -6.93
CA LYS A 325 4.63 -24.45 -5.72
C LYS A 325 3.48 -23.46 -5.93
N SER A 326 2.27 -23.83 -5.53
CA SER A 326 1.11 -22.94 -5.59
C SER A 326 1.28 -21.79 -4.59
N VAL A 327 1.18 -20.57 -5.09
CA VAL A 327 1.13 -19.35 -4.27
C VAL A 327 -0.34 -19.10 -3.95
N LEU A 328 -0.65 -18.99 -2.67
CA LEU A 328 -2.02 -18.83 -2.14
C LEU A 328 -2.32 -17.37 -1.76
N GLY A 329 -1.33 -16.48 -1.90
CA GLY A 329 -1.42 -15.09 -1.50
C GLY A 329 -0.14 -14.51 -0.92
N GLN A 330 -0.28 -13.38 -0.22
CA GLN A 330 0.75 -12.74 0.58
C GLN A 330 0.24 -12.34 1.97
N GLN A 331 1.17 -12.11 2.89
CA GLN A 331 0.89 -11.67 4.25
C GLN A 331 1.73 -10.44 4.62
N ASN A 332 1.09 -9.44 5.23
CA ASN A 332 1.64 -8.11 5.51
C ASN A 332 2.11 -7.41 4.22
N GLY A 333 2.82 -6.29 4.36
CA GLY A 333 3.24 -5.48 3.23
C GLY A 333 2.09 -4.59 2.74
N ARG A 334 1.89 -4.52 1.43
CA ARG A 334 0.81 -3.73 0.81
C ARG A 334 -0.02 -4.63 -0.10
N PRO A 335 -1.35 -4.44 -0.15
CA PRO A 335 -2.20 -5.16 -1.09
C PRO A 335 -1.80 -4.83 -2.53
N HIS A 336 -1.86 -5.83 -3.40
CA HIS A 336 -1.81 -5.63 -4.85
C HIS A 336 -3.25 -5.60 -5.36
N TRP A 337 -3.84 -4.39 -5.40
CA TRP A 337 -5.24 -4.18 -5.76
C TRP A 337 -5.55 -4.55 -7.22
N ILE A 338 -6.78 -5.02 -7.46
CA ILE A 338 -7.29 -5.31 -8.82
C ILE A 338 -8.07 -4.11 -9.35
N GLN A 339 -8.92 -3.49 -8.53
CA GLN A 339 -9.83 -2.41 -8.95
C GLN A 339 -9.46 -1.03 -8.38
N GLY A 340 -8.79 -0.98 -7.22
CA GLY A 340 -8.43 0.26 -6.53
C GLY A 340 -8.28 0.06 -5.01
N ASP A 341 -7.88 1.11 -4.28
CA ASP A 341 -7.76 1.04 -2.81
C ASP A 341 -9.13 1.01 -2.13
N ASP A 342 -9.54 -0.17 -1.67
CA ASP A 342 -10.76 -0.38 -0.87
C ASP A 342 -10.44 -0.64 0.61
N THR A 343 -9.32 -0.13 1.13
CA THR A 343 -8.93 -0.33 2.54
C THR A 343 -10.07 0.09 3.49
N PRO A 344 -10.68 -0.84 4.26
CA PRO A 344 -11.83 -0.53 5.08
C PRO A 344 -11.44 0.30 6.30
N LYS A 345 -12.40 1.05 6.84
CA LYS A 345 -12.25 1.72 8.15
C LYS A 345 -12.75 0.83 9.28
N CYS A 346 -12.06 0.86 10.42
CA CYS A 346 -12.52 0.16 11.62
C CYS A 346 -13.74 0.85 12.20
N ASP A 347 -14.79 0.09 12.53
CA ASP A 347 -15.97 0.66 13.20
C ASP A 347 -15.66 1.14 14.63
N CYS A 348 -14.55 0.65 15.21
CA CYS A 348 -14.07 1.00 16.53
C CYS A 348 -13.42 2.40 16.61
N CYS A 349 -12.54 2.73 15.68
CA CYS A 349 -11.67 3.91 15.75
C CYS A 349 -11.76 4.80 14.50
N ASN A 350 -12.53 4.37 13.49
CA ASN A 350 -12.76 5.05 12.21
C ASN A 350 -11.48 5.35 11.39
N LYS A 351 -10.38 4.63 11.65
CA LYS A 351 -9.13 4.71 10.89
C LYS A 351 -9.08 3.60 9.83
N LYS A 352 -8.33 3.81 8.74
CA LYS A 352 -7.99 2.75 7.77
C LYS A 352 -7.40 1.55 8.54
N MET A 353 -7.90 0.36 8.27
CA MET A 353 -7.46 -0.87 8.91
C MET A 353 -6.11 -1.30 8.33
N ARG A 354 -5.32 -2.03 9.13
CA ARG A 354 -4.03 -2.54 8.70
C ARG A 354 -4.25 -3.71 7.75
N PHE A 355 -3.56 -3.70 6.60
CA PHE A 355 -3.52 -4.84 5.71
C PHE A 355 -2.83 -6.05 6.36
N VAL A 356 -3.50 -7.20 6.35
CA VAL A 356 -3.05 -8.46 6.96
C VAL A 356 -2.62 -9.44 5.89
N ALA A 357 -3.45 -9.67 4.87
CA ALA A 357 -3.16 -10.65 3.83
C ALA A 357 -3.96 -10.36 2.55
N GLN A 358 -3.37 -10.73 1.42
CA GLN A 358 -4.08 -10.91 0.14
C GLN A 358 -4.12 -12.40 -0.13
N LEU A 359 -5.27 -12.90 -0.57
CA LEU A 359 -5.57 -14.30 -0.78
C LEU A 359 -6.02 -14.51 -2.22
N GLU A 360 -5.37 -15.43 -2.91
CA GLU A 360 -5.71 -15.76 -4.30
C GLU A 360 -6.99 -16.58 -4.38
N ASP A 361 -7.77 -16.33 -5.44
CA ASP A 361 -8.77 -17.29 -5.90
C ASP A 361 -8.05 -18.46 -6.61
N ASP A 362 -8.25 -19.66 -6.11
CA ASP A 362 -7.86 -20.88 -6.79
C ASP A 362 -8.97 -21.91 -6.66
N ARG A 363 -9.50 -22.29 -7.82
CA ARG A 363 -10.60 -23.24 -7.99
C ARG A 363 -10.28 -24.64 -7.45
N ASP A 364 -9.01 -25.01 -7.36
CA ASP A 364 -8.59 -26.36 -6.95
C ASP A 364 -8.10 -26.42 -5.49
N SER A 365 -7.61 -25.32 -4.90
CA SER A 365 -7.01 -25.34 -3.54
C SER A 365 -7.29 -24.14 -2.62
N ALA A 366 -7.86 -23.03 -3.11
CA ALA A 366 -8.04 -21.80 -2.33
C ALA A 366 -9.52 -21.39 -2.16
N MET A 367 -9.71 -20.17 -1.63
CA MET A 367 -11.01 -19.58 -1.37
C MET A 367 -11.60 -19.07 -2.69
N ASN A 368 -12.92 -19.03 -2.80
CA ASN A 368 -13.60 -18.52 -4.00
C ASN A 368 -13.94 -17.04 -3.78
N PHE A 369 -13.34 -16.17 -4.60
CA PHE A 369 -13.58 -14.73 -4.61
C PHE A 369 -14.19 -14.26 -5.94
N GLY A 370 -14.80 -15.17 -6.69
CA GLY A 370 -15.45 -14.84 -7.96
C GLY A 370 -14.47 -14.55 -9.10
N GLY A 371 -13.26 -15.14 -9.06
CA GLY A 371 -12.22 -14.97 -10.07
C GLY A 371 -11.20 -13.86 -9.77
N GLY A 372 -11.17 -13.35 -8.54
CA GLY A 372 -10.28 -12.27 -8.13
C GLY A 372 -9.46 -12.58 -6.87
N CYS A 373 -9.40 -11.65 -5.92
CA CYS A 373 -8.61 -11.78 -4.69
C CYS A 373 -9.40 -11.33 -3.45
N GLY A 374 -9.13 -11.98 -2.32
CA GLY A 374 -9.59 -11.54 -1.00
C GLY A 374 -8.50 -10.74 -0.28
N TYR A 375 -8.87 -9.67 0.41
CA TYR A 375 -7.96 -8.80 1.15
C TYR A 375 -8.43 -8.69 2.61
N LEU A 376 -7.63 -9.24 3.52
CA LEU A 376 -7.88 -9.25 4.95
C LEU A 376 -7.24 -8.03 5.59
N PHE A 377 -8.01 -7.34 6.43
CA PHE A 377 -7.57 -6.19 7.21
C PHE A 377 -7.94 -6.34 8.67
N ASP A 378 -7.12 -5.80 9.56
CA ASP A 378 -7.40 -5.79 11.00
C ASP A 378 -7.24 -4.41 11.66
N CYS A 379 -7.82 -4.28 12.85
CA CYS A 379 -7.57 -3.17 13.74
C CYS A 379 -7.14 -3.72 15.09
N LYS A 380 -5.87 -3.47 15.45
CA LYS A 380 -5.32 -3.88 16.76
C LYS A 380 -6.04 -3.26 17.95
N GLU A 381 -6.50 -2.02 17.81
CA GLU A 381 -7.18 -1.27 18.87
C GLU A 381 -8.55 -1.88 19.18
N GLY A 382 -9.32 -2.17 18.12
CA GLY A 382 -10.64 -2.79 18.24
C GLY A 382 -10.63 -4.31 18.40
N LYS A 383 -9.51 -4.97 18.06
CA LYS A 383 -9.44 -6.42 17.81
C LYS A 383 -10.55 -6.89 16.88
N THR A 384 -10.73 -6.17 15.78
CA THR A 384 -11.69 -6.48 14.72
C THR A 384 -10.96 -6.69 13.41
N ALA A 385 -11.57 -7.45 12.50
CA ALA A 385 -11.03 -7.69 11.17
C ALA A 385 -12.16 -7.69 10.13
N LYS A 386 -11.81 -7.38 8.88
CA LYS A 386 -12.72 -7.36 7.72
C LYS A 386 -12.01 -8.00 6.53
N LEU A 387 -12.74 -8.80 5.77
CA LEU A 387 -12.27 -9.35 4.50
C LEU A 387 -13.13 -8.77 3.38
N ILE A 388 -12.49 -8.21 2.37
CA ILE A 388 -13.15 -7.72 1.15
C ILE A 388 -12.62 -8.49 -0.05
N SER A 389 -13.37 -8.51 -1.14
CA SER A 389 -12.96 -9.16 -2.39
C SER A 389 -13.07 -8.20 -3.57
N GLN A 390 -12.12 -8.26 -4.49
CA GLN A 390 -12.17 -7.57 -5.79
C GLN A 390 -12.02 -8.59 -6.92
N ASN A 391 -12.66 -8.36 -8.06
CA ASN A 391 -12.73 -9.28 -9.20
C ASN A 391 -12.63 -8.60 -10.56
#